data_AF-A0A971KT06-F1
#
_entry.id   AF-A0A971KT06-F1
#
_cell.length_a   1.000
_cell.length_b   1.000
_cell.length_c   1.000
_cell.angle_alpha   90.00
_cell.angle_beta   90.00
_cell.angle_gamma   90.00
#
_symmetry.space_group_name_H-M   'P 1'
#
loop_
_entity.id
_entity.type
_entity.pdbx_description
1 polymer ?
#
loop_
_entity_poly.entity_id
_entity_poly.type
_entity_poly.pdbx_seq_one_letter_code
_entity_poly.pdbx_strand_id
1 'polypeptide(L)' 'STKLDESIVWGGPIVMNTKEELNKAFEDLKQGTFLRSKIDY' A
#
# COMPACT_ATOMS: atom_id res chain seq x y z
N SER A 1 -10.34 14.89 14.72
CA SER A 1 -9.64 13.77 14.08
C SER A 1 -10.58 12.58 14.08
N THR A 2 -11.02 12.15 12.90
CA THR A 2 -11.85 10.95 12.74
C THR A 2 -10.91 9.78 12.51
N LYS A 3 -11.04 8.70 13.30
CA LYS A 3 -10.23 7.49 13.12
C LYS A 3 -10.82 6.66 11.99
N LEU A 4 -9.96 6.07 11.16
CA LEU A 4 -10.35 4.97 10.29
C LEU A 4 -10.22 3.68 11.11
N ASP A 5 -11.31 2.92 11.24
CA ASP A 5 -11.33 1.62 11.92
C ASP A 5 -10.85 0.51 10.97
N GLU A 6 -9.76 0.75 10.26
CA GLU A 6 -9.18 -0.15 9.29
C GLU A 6 -7.94 -0.85 9.84
N SER A 7 -7.64 -2.04 9.29
CA SER A 7 -6.39 -2.73 9.61
C SER A 7 -5.20 -1.96 9.06
N ILE A 8 -4.09 -1.97 9.80
CA ILE A 8 -2.84 -1.30 9.42
C ILE A 8 -1.71 -2.33 9.40
N VAL A 9 -1.02 -2.39 8.27
CA VAL A 9 0.18 -3.21 8.07
C VAL A 9 1.27 -2.31 7.51
N TRP A 10 2.44 -2.34 8.15
CA TRP A 10 3.55 -1.43 7.86
C TRP A 10 4.82 -2.20 7.49
N GLY A 11 5.44 -1.82 6.36
CA GLY A 11 6.79 -2.24 5.98
C GLY A 11 7.58 -1.04 5.45
N GLY A 12 8.58 -0.57 6.22
CA GLY A 12 9.47 0.51 5.78
C GLY A 12 8.70 1.79 5.40
N PRO A 13 8.81 2.31 4.17
CA PRO A 13 8.09 3.52 3.76
C PRO A 13 6.64 3.27 3.29
N ILE A 14 6.16 2.02 3.24
CA ILE A 14 4.86 1.66 2.67
C ILE A 14 3.90 1.16 3.76
N VAL A 15 2.67 1.66 3.73
CA VAL A 15 1.56 1.26 4.64
C VAL A 15 0.39 0.76 3.79
N MET A 16 -0.20 -0.38 4.17
CA MET A 16 -1.36 -1.01 3.53
C MET A 16 -2.32 -1.60 4.58
N ASN A 17 -3.50 -2.04 4.17
CA ASN A 17 -4.46 -2.66 5.07
C ASN A 17 -4.18 -4.16 5.32
N THR A 18 -3.52 -4.84 4.37
CA THR A 18 -3.18 -6.28 4.44
C THR A 18 -1.71 -6.56 4.13
N LYS A 19 -1.23 -7.75 4.55
CA LYS A 19 0.15 -8.18 4.26
C LYS A 19 0.34 -8.49 2.78
N GLU A 20 -0.69 -9.01 2.13
CA GLU A 20 -0.72 -9.37 0.73
C GLU A 20 -0.57 -8.12 -0.16
N GLU A 21 -1.28 -7.04 0.18
CA GLU A 21 -1.14 -5.75 -0.50
C GLU A 21 0.24 -5.14 -0.26
N LEU A 22 0.76 -5.20 0.97
CA LEU A 22 2.09 -4.71 1.28
C LEU A 22 3.17 -5.46 0.47
N ASN A 23 3.07 -6.79 0.39
CA ASN A 23 4.00 -7.59 -0.41
C ASN A 23 3.91 -7.27 -1.90
N LYS A 24 2.68 -7.12 -2.43
CA LYS A 24 2.47 -6.70 -3.82
C LYS A 24 3.05 -5.32 -4.09
N ALA A 25 2.89 -4.38 -3.17
CA ALA A 25 3.45 -3.04 -3.28
C ALA A 25 4.98 -3.05 -3.36
N PHE A 26 5.64 -3.92 -2.59
CA PHE A 26 7.09 -4.11 -2.71
C PHE A 26 7.51 -4.75 -4.04
N GLU A 27 6.73 -5.72 -4.55
CA GLU A 27 6.99 -6.31 -5.86
C GLU A 27 6.82 -5.27 -6.98
N ASP A 28 5.73 -4.50 -6.97
CA ASP A 28 5.49 -3.43 -7.94
C ASP A 28 6.60 -2.35 -7.88
N LEU A 29 7.12 -2.04 -6.69
CA LEU A 29 8.26 -1.14 -6.50
C LEU A 29 9.53 -1.71 -7.13
N LYS A 30 9.80 -3.00 -6.91
CA LYS A 30 10.95 -3.71 -7.50
C LYS A 30 10.86 -3.79 -9.03
N GLN A 31 9.66 -3.96 -9.58
CA GLN A 31 9.40 -3.98 -11.02
C GLN A 31 9.36 -2.57 -11.66
N GLY A 32 9.38 -1.51 -10.85
CA GLY A 32 9.27 -0.13 -11.34
C GLY A 32 7.86 0.26 -11.81
N THR A 33 6.84 -0.54 -11.48
CA THR A 33 5.43 -0.34 -11.86
C THR A 33 4.54 0.15 -10.72
N PHE A 34 5.15 0.56 -9.59
CA PHE A 34 4.45 1.00 -8.38
C PHE A 34 3.51 2.20 -8.59
N LEU A 35 3.93 3.16 -9.41
CA LEU A 35 3.14 4.37 -9.65
C LEU A 35 1.98 4.08 -10.61
N ARG A 36 0.75 4.31 -10.15
CA ARG A 36 -0.45 4.24 -10.98
C ARG A 36 -0.75 5.61 -11.58
N SER A 37 -1.16 5.63 -12.85
CA SER A 37 -1.52 6.88 -13.56
C SER A 37 -2.86 7.47 -13.13
N LYS A 38 -3.67 6.69 -12.42
CA LYS A 38 -4.97 7.10 -11.87
C LYS A 38 -5.11 6.59 -10.44
N ILE A 39 -5.73 7.42 -9.61
CA ILE A 39 -6.18 7.07 -8.27
C ILE A 39 -7.70 6.96 -8.38
N ASP A 40 -8.23 5.79 -8.03
CA ASP A 40 -9.68 5.59 -7.91
C ASP A 40 -10.09 6.05 -6.50
N TYR A 41 -11.11 6.91 -6.41
CA TYR A 41 -11.64 7.49 -5.17
C TYR A 41 -12.88 6.75 -4.70
#